data_AF-A0A973JI79-F1
#
_entry.id   AF-A0A973JI79-F1
#
_cell.length_a   1.000
_cell.length_b   1.000
_cell.length_c   1.000
_cell.angle_alpha   90.00
_cell.angle_beta   90.00
_cell.angle_gamma   90.00
#
_symmetry.space_group_name_H-M   'P 1'
#
loop_
_entity.id
_entity.type
_entity.pdbx_description
1 polymer ?
#
loop_
_entity_poly.entity_id
_entity_poly.type
_entity_poly.pdbx_seq_one_letter_code
_entity_poly.pdbx_strand_id
1 'polypeptide(L)'
;RPAPVALGTHPYLRVGRVPTEELWLTVEAERHLVVDAALIPVGDEPVDDEVDLRRGHVLGRRERNTCYHGLTPHGSATEAGCGAVSGRGGIGGPAGHEALSRYRHVLTAPDGRAVHLWSDASFVYVQVYVTDRFPDPEVGTTRAVAVEPMTAAPDALNSGRGLRWLAPDERWDLAWGVRTVGWPGGEGPTGSPPS
;
A
#
# COMPACT_ATOMS: atom_id res chain seq x y z
N ARG A 1 -23.43 -14.22 19.62
CA ARG A 1 -23.90 -12.89 19.16
C ARG A 1 -22.91 -12.38 18.11
N PRO A 2 -23.32 -11.56 17.14
CA PRO A 2 -22.38 -10.96 16.20
C PRO A 2 -21.32 -10.11 16.91
N ALA A 3 -20.11 -10.05 16.37
CA ALA A 3 -18.99 -9.27 16.92
C ALA A 3 -18.40 -8.32 15.85
N PRO A 4 -18.01 -7.09 16.24
CA PRO A 4 -17.35 -6.16 15.33
C PRO A 4 -15.90 -6.58 15.08
N VAL A 5 -15.46 -6.52 13.83
CA VAL A 5 -14.11 -6.89 13.39
C VAL A 5 -13.61 -5.86 12.38
N ALA A 6 -12.36 -5.48 12.56
CA ALA A 6 -11.55 -4.75 11.61
C ALA A 6 -10.16 -5.41 11.58
N LEU A 7 -9.56 -5.51 10.40
CA LEU A 7 -8.25 -6.11 10.20
C LEU A 7 -7.35 -5.13 9.45
N GLY A 8 -6.08 -5.17 9.79
CA GLY A 8 -5.03 -4.36 9.16
C GLY A 8 -3.70 -5.07 9.30
N THR A 9 -2.72 -4.61 8.53
CA THR A 9 -1.36 -5.18 8.54
C THR A 9 -0.37 -4.04 8.62
N HIS A 10 0.79 -4.27 9.26
CA HIS A 10 1.74 -3.19 9.54
C HIS A 10 3.15 -3.43 8.93
N PRO A 11 3.27 -3.74 7.62
CA PRO A 11 4.57 -4.07 7.05
C PRO A 11 5.41 -2.80 6.85
N TYR A 12 6.61 -2.81 7.42
CA TYR A 12 7.66 -1.85 7.08
C TYR A 12 8.38 -2.32 5.81
N LEU A 13 8.34 -1.49 4.77
CA LEU A 13 8.85 -1.83 3.45
C LEU A 13 10.24 -1.24 3.20
N ARG A 14 11.06 -1.94 2.41
CA ARG A 14 12.38 -1.49 1.96
C ARG A 14 12.67 -1.99 0.55
N VAL A 15 13.51 -1.25 -0.19
CA VAL A 15 14.04 -1.69 -1.49
C VAL A 15 15.54 -1.96 -1.37
N GLY A 16 15.89 -3.21 -1.04
CA GLY A 16 17.29 -3.57 -0.78
C GLY A 16 17.90 -2.74 0.35
N ARG A 17 19.04 -2.09 0.09
CA ARG A 17 19.73 -1.16 1.01
C ARG A 17 19.55 0.32 0.63
N VAL A 18 18.64 0.64 -0.28
CA VAL A 18 18.40 2.03 -0.69
C VAL A 18 17.82 2.79 0.52
N PRO A 19 18.36 3.98 0.86
CA PRO A 19 17.84 4.80 1.96
C PRO A 19 16.35 5.11 1.77
N THR A 20 15.55 4.98 2.83
CA THR A 20 14.09 5.17 2.74
C THR A 20 13.71 6.55 2.23
N GLU A 21 14.45 7.60 2.60
CA GLU A 21 14.23 8.97 2.13
C GLU A 21 14.39 9.14 0.61
N GLU A 22 15.09 8.23 -0.06
CA GLU A 22 15.30 8.24 -1.50
C GLU A 22 14.24 7.45 -2.25
N LEU A 23 13.29 6.80 -1.57
CA LEU A 23 12.26 6.00 -2.23
C LEU A 23 11.06 6.87 -2.62
N TRP A 24 10.47 6.54 -3.78
CA TRP A 24 9.21 7.10 -4.23
C TRP A 24 8.06 6.21 -3.78
N LEU A 25 7.11 6.76 -3.03
CA LEU A 25 5.88 6.06 -2.66
C LEU A 25 4.73 6.52 -3.54
N THR A 26 4.04 5.54 -4.15
CA THR A 26 2.79 5.75 -4.89
C THR A 26 1.63 5.08 -4.16
N VAL A 27 0.61 5.87 -3.86
CA VAL A 27 -0.68 5.41 -3.31
C VAL A 27 -1.79 6.04 -4.14
N GLU A 28 -2.51 5.22 -4.91
CA GLU A 28 -3.62 5.67 -5.75
C GLU A 28 -4.90 5.81 -4.92
N ALA A 29 -4.99 6.90 -4.15
CA ALA A 29 -6.13 7.24 -3.32
C ALA A 29 -6.60 8.67 -3.57
N GLU A 30 -7.91 8.90 -3.59
CA GLU A 30 -8.48 10.22 -3.83
C GLU A 30 -8.68 11.04 -2.56
N ARG A 31 -8.67 10.39 -1.39
CA ARG A 31 -9.05 11.00 -0.11
C ARG A 31 -8.15 10.57 1.02
N HIS A 32 -8.05 11.41 2.05
CA HIS A 32 -7.40 11.08 3.30
C HIS A 32 -8.25 11.49 4.52
N LEU A 33 -7.94 10.89 5.66
CA LEU A 33 -8.56 11.26 6.93
C LEU A 33 -7.75 12.37 7.59
N VAL A 34 -8.46 13.39 8.07
CA VAL A 34 -7.88 14.43 8.93
C VAL A 34 -8.03 13.98 10.37
N VAL A 35 -6.96 14.09 11.14
CA VAL A 35 -6.92 13.64 12.53
C VAL A 35 -6.69 14.80 13.49
N ASP A 36 -7.18 14.66 14.73
CA ASP A 36 -6.86 15.58 15.82
C ASP A 36 -5.47 15.30 16.44
N ALA A 37 -5.14 16.01 17.51
CA ALA A 37 -3.87 15.85 18.23
C ALA A 37 -3.70 14.47 18.89
N ALA A 38 -4.78 13.72 19.11
CA ALA A 38 -4.76 12.34 19.60
C ALA A 38 -4.71 11.31 18.46
N LEU A 39 -4.58 11.77 17.20
CA LEU A 39 -4.60 10.97 15.98
C LEU A 39 -5.95 10.28 15.72
N ILE A 40 -7.05 10.82 16.26
CA ILE A 40 -8.40 10.34 15.99
C ILE A 40 -8.97 11.04 14.75
N PRO A 41 -9.55 10.31 13.79
CA PRO A 41 -10.17 10.92 12.62
C PRO A 41 -11.31 11.89 13.00
N VAL A 42 -11.19 13.15 12.59
CA VAL A 42 -12.19 14.21 12.77
C VAL A 42 -12.70 14.77 11.45
N GLY A 43 -12.05 14.42 10.33
CA GLY A 43 -12.43 14.87 9.00
C GLY A 43 -12.09 13.86 7.91
N ASP A 44 -12.59 14.14 6.71
CA ASP A 44 -12.42 13.34 5.50
C ASP A 44 -12.34 14.29 4.32
N GLU A 45 -11.17 14.41 3.72
CA GLU A 45 -10.86 15.44 2.73
C GLU A 45 -10.28 14.82 1.45
N PRO A 46 -10.51 15.42 0.26
CA PRO A 46 -9.74 15.07 -0.93
C PRO A 46 -8.25 15.26 -0.70
N VAL A 47 -7.40 14.45 -1.35
CA VAL A 47 -5.95 14.71 -1.31
C VAL A 47 -5.61 16.05 -1.96
N ASP A 48 -4.71 16.79 -1.32
CA ASP A 48 -4.11 18.03 -1.83
C ASP A 48 -2.61 17.83 -2.14
N ASP A 49 -1.92 18.89 -2.55
CA ASP A 49 -0.50 18.82 -2.94
C ASP A 49 0.44 18.32 -1.82
N GLU A 50 0.04 18.39 -0.55
CA GLU A 50 0.88 17.95 0.57
C GLU A 50 0.80 16.43 0.79
N VAL A 51 -0.40 15.87 0.63
CA VAL A 51 -0.69 14.47 0.93
C VAL A 51 -0.94 13.60 -0.29
N ASP A 52 -1.09 14.18 -1.49
CA ASP A 52 -1.26 13.42 -2.73
C ASP A 52 -0.02 12.56 -3.01
N LEU A 53 -0.26 11.26 -3.19
CA LEU A 53 0.75 10.26 -3.52
C LEU A 53 0.44 9.55 -4.84
N ARG A 54 -0.60 9.97 -5.57
CA ARG A 54 -1.13 9.26 -6.75
C ARG A 54 -0.13 9.19 -7.90
N ARG A 55 0.76 10.18 -8.01
CA ARG A 55 1.80 10.25 -9.06
C ARG A 55 3.20 9.85 -8.59
N GLY A 56 3.30 9.32 -7.37
CA GLY A 56 4.57 8.98 -6.74
C GLY A 56 5.30 10.20 -6.19
N HIS A 57 5.68 10.15 -4.92
CA HIS A 57 6.45 11.22 -4.27
C HIS A 57 7.63 10.64 -3.51
N VAL A 58 8.77 11.35 -3.58
CA VAL A 58 9.95 11.04 -2.76
C VAL A 58 9.57 11.20 -1.29
N LEU A 59 9.80 10.15 -0.50
CA LEU A 59 9.51 10.17 0.94
C LEU A 59 10.29 11.26 1.66
N GLY A 60 11.56 11.44 1.28
CA GLY A 60 12.41 12.48 1.81
C GLY A 60 12.56 12.39 3.33
N ARG A 61 12.73 13.56 3.96
CA ARG A 61 12.97 13.64 5.42
C ARG A 61 11.72 13.97 6.25
N ARG A 62 10.55 14.05 5.64
CA ARG A 62 9.32 14.42 6.34
C ARG A 62 8.74 13.19 7.04
N GLU A 63 8.38 13.31 8.31
CA GLU A 63 7.51 12.33 8.95
C GLU A 63 6.12 12.40 8.29
N ARG A 64 5.42 11.27 8.27
CA ARG A 64 4.07 11.15 7.74
C ARG A 64 3.27 10.17 8.58
N ASN A 65 2.00 10.48 8.81
CA ASN A 65 1.06 9.60 9.47
C ASN A 65 -0.34 9.88 8.92
N THR A 66 -0.65 9.29 7.76
CA THR A 66 -1.85 9.63 6.99
C THR A 66 -2.59 8.37 6.56
N CYS A 67 -3.89 8.30 6.90
CA CYS A 67 -4.80 7.26 6.43
C CYS A 67 -5.50 7.72 5.15
N TYR A 68 -5.41 6.91 4.09
CA TYR A 68 -6.00 7.16 2.79
C TYR A 68 -7.16 6.19 2.49
N HIS A 69 -8.11 6.65 1.68
CA HIS A 69 -9.22 5.83 1.16
C HIS A 69 -9.73 6.37 -0.18
N GLY A 70 -10.75 5.72 -0.75
CA GLY A 70 -11.14 5.97 -2.15
C GLY A 70 -10.06 5.47 -3.10
N LEU A 71 -9.65 4.22 -2.92
CA LEU A 71 -8.53 3.59 -3.64
C LEU A 71 -8.93 3.23 -5.07
N THR A 72 -8.04 3.51 -6.02
CA THR A 72 -8.20 3.10 -7.42
C THR A 72 -7.82 1.63 -7.58
N PRO A 73 -8.70 0.79 -8.17
CA PRO A 73 -8.35 -0.58 -8.52
C PRO A 73 -7.16 -0.66 -9.47
N HIS A 74 -6.20 -1.53 -9.16
CA HIS A 74 -5.13 -1.84 -10.10
C HIS A 74 -5.69 -2.57 -11.33
N GLY A 75 -5.32 -2.14 -12.54
CA GLY A 75 -5.78 -2.73 -13.80
C GLY A 75 -7.15 -2.24 -14.27
N SER A 76 -7.81 -1.31 -13.56
CA SER A 76 -8.99 -0.63 -14.11
C SER A 76 -8.56 0.34 -15.23
N ALA A 77 -8.72 -0.11 -16.47
CA ALA A 77 -8.71 0.59 -17.76
C ALA A 77 -8.52 2.13 -17.77
N THR A 78 -7.34 2.62 -17.36
CA THR A 78 -6.71 3.85 -17.89
C THR A 78 -5.33 3.59 -18.50
N GLU A 79 -4.80 2.36 -18.39
CA GLU A 79 -3.55 1.89 -19.04
C GLU A 79 -3.81 1.00 -20.28
N ALA A 80 -4.95 1.14 -20.97
CA ALA A 80 -5.24 0.41 -22.22
C ALA A 80 -4.47 1.01 -23.43
N GLY A 81 -3.18 1.29 -23.24
CA GLY A 81 -2.30 1.97 -24.18
C GLY A 81 -0.90 1.39 -24.23
N CYS A 82 -0.72 0.09 -24.03
CA CYS A 82 0.45 -0.63 -24.56
C CYS A 82 0.10 -2.12 -24.73
N GLY A 83 0.47 -2.70 -25.87
CA GLY A 83 -0.10 -3.92 -26.43
C GLY A 83 -0.02 -5.16 -25.53
N ALA A 84 -1.11 -5.93 -25.54
CA ALA A 84 -1.14 -7.28 -25.00
C ALA A 84 -0.10 -8.15 -25.73
N VAL A 85 0.92 -8.61 -24.99
CA VAL A 85 1.76 -9.73 -25.41
C VAL A 85 1.19 -10.99 -24.78
N SER A 86 0.59 -11.85 -25.60
CA SER A 86 0.20 -13.20 -25.19
C SER A 86 1.46 -14.07 -25.08
N GLY A 87 2.00 -14.21 -23.86
CA GLY A 87 3.05 -15.17 -23.54
C GLY A 87 2.45 -16.51 -23.07
N ARG A 88 2.78 -17.61 -23.76
CA ARG A 88 2.41 -18.97 -23.36
C ARG A 88 3.30 -19.46 -22.21
N GLY A 89 2.66 -19.98 -21.17
CA GLY A 89 3.08 -21.14 -20.36
C GLY A 89 4.48 -21.10 -19.71
N GLY A 90 4.54 -20.65 -18.45
CA GLY A 90 5.65 -20.86 -17.52
C GLY A 90 5.12 -21.26 -16.14
N ILE A 91 5.89 -22.07 -15.39
CA ILE A 91 5.45 -22.90 -14.27
C ILE A 91 4.91 -22.06 -13.10
N GLY A 92 3.66 -22.33 -12.72
CA GLY A 92 2.84 -21.47 -11.87
C GLY A 92 3.25 -21.39 -10.39
N GLY A 93 3.45 -20.17 -9.91
CA GLY A 93 2.89 -19.77 -8.61
C GLY A 93 1.37 -19.74 -8.72
N PRO A 94 0.59 -19.94 -7.64
CA PRO A 94 -0.84 -20.13 -7.77
C PRO A 94 -1.47 -18.90 -8.42
N ALA A 95 -2.08 -19.09 -9.59
CA ALA A 95 -2.81 -18.10 -10.37
C ALA A 95 -3.97 -17.41 -9.61
N GLY A 96 -4.17 -17.75 -8.33
CA GLY A 96 -5.18 -17.16 -7.45
C GLY A 96 -4.82 -15.79 -6.88
N HIS A 97 -3.55 -15.46 -6.64
CA HIS A 97 -3.21 -14.19 -5.95
C HIS A 97 -3.42 -12.95 -6.84
N GLU A 98 -3.13 -13.08 -8.15
CA GLU A 98 -3.34 -11.98 -9.10
C GLU A 98 -4.83 -11.71 -9.32
N ALA A 99 -5.66 -12.76 -9.36
CA ALA A 99 -7.12 -12.65 -9.42
C ALA A 99 -7.75 -11.99 -8.17
N LEU A 100 -7.08 -12.08 -7.01
CA LEU A 100 -7.51 -11.44 -5.77
C LEU A 100 -6.98 -10.01 -5.62
N SER A 101 -5.91 -9.65 -6.32
CA SER A 101 -5.25 -8.35 -6.19
C SER A 101 -6.16 -7.24 -6.74
N ARG A 102 -6.68 -6.40 -5.84
CA ARG A 102 -7.52 -5.25 -6.21
C ARG A 102 -6.79 -3.93 -6.10
N TYR A 103 -6.10 -3.70 -4.99
CA TYR A 103 -5.37 -2.45 -4.75
C TYR A 103 -3.87 -2.71 -4.77
N ARG A 104 -3.10 -1.71 -5.21
CA ARG A 104 -1.65 -1.77 -5.29
C ARG A 104 -1.02 -0.46 -4.83
N HIS A 105 -0.01 -0.57 -3.98
CA HIS A 105 0.83 0.53 -3.52
C HIS A 105 2.28 0.19 -3.85
N VAL A 106 3.03 1.18 -4.32
CA VAL A 106 4.36 0.93 -4.93
C VAL A 106 5.41 1.78 -4.24
N LEU A 107 6.48 1.13 -3.81
CA LEU A 107 7.69 1.77 -3.31
C LEU A 107 8.83 1.53 -4.31
N THR A 108 9.27 2.59 -5.00
CA THR A 108 10.24 2.52 -6.10
C THR A 108 11.57 3.16 -5.69
N ALA A 109 12.68 2.50 -6.00
CA ALA A 109 14.03 3.03 -5.85
C ALA A 109 14.49 3.80 -7.10
N PRO A 110 15.50 4.69 -6.97
CA PRO A 110 16.03 5.45 -8.11
C PRO A 110 16.53 4.57 -9.27
N ASP A 111 16.96 3.33 -8.97
CA ASP A 111 17.47 2.37 -9.96
C ASP A 111 16.38 1.51 -10.62
N GLY A 112 15.10 1.81 -10.37
CA GLY A 112 13.95 1.14 -10.97
C GLY A 112 13.49 -0.12 -10.24
N ARG A 113 14.19 -0.59 -9.20
CA ARG A 113 13.68 -1.67 -8.35
C ARG A 113 12.46 -1.21 -7.56
N ALA A 114 11.46 -2.07 -7.40
CA ALA A 114 10.24 -1.70 -6.69
C ALA A 114 9.61 -2.82 -5.83
N VAL A 115 9.12 -2.46 -4.65
CA VAL A 115 8.24 -3.34 -3.86
C VAL A 115 6.79 -2.92 -4.09
N HIS A 116 5.98 -3.86 -4.54
CA HIS A 116 4.53 -3.70 -4.67
C HIS A 116 3.88 -4.35 -3.46
N LEU A 117 3.11 -3.58 -2.70
CA LEU A 117 2.15 -4.12 -1.76
C LEU A 117 0.80 -4.22 -2.47
N TRP A 118 0.19 -5.39 -2.46
CA TRP A 118 -1.15 -5.61 -3.02
C TRP A 118 -2.11 -6.12 -1.95
N SER A 119 -3.38 -5.81 -2.11
CA SER A 119 -4.45 -6.28 -1.25
C SER A 119 -5.72 -6.57 -2.05
N ASP A 120 -6.57 -7.44 -1.51
CA ASP A 120 -7.90 -7.66 -2.07
C ASP A 120 -8.83 -6.46 -1.84
N ALA A 121 -10.02 -6.53 -2.42
CA ALA A 121 -11.01 -5.44 -2.40
C ALA A 121 -11.55 -5.10 -1.01
N SER A 122 -11.29 -5.92 0.00
CA SER A 122 -11.75 -5.71 1.37
C SER A 122 -10.90 -4.67 2.11
N PHE A 123 -9.65 -4.46 1.70
CA PHE A 123 -8.74 -3.47 2.30
C PHE A 123 -8.97 -2.09 1.67
N VAL A 124 -10.06 -1.45 2.06
CA VAL A 124 -10.53 -0.18 1.48
C VAL A 124 -9.83 1.07 2.06
N TYR A 125 -8.94 0.89 3.03
CA TYR A 125 -8.08 1.93 3.60
C TYR A 125 -6.61 1.54 3.47
N VAL A 126 -5.73 2.54 3.40
CA VAL A 126 -4.28 2.34 3.56
C VAL A 126 -3.69 3.42 4.45
N GLN A 127 -3.00 3.00 5.50
CA GLN A 127 -2.25 3.91 6.38
C GLN A 127 -0.80 3.98 5.92
N VAL A 128 -0.26 5.20 5.81
CA VAL A 128 1.15 5.44 5.51
C VAL A 128 1.79 6.09 6.71
N TYR A 129 2.81 5.43 7.26
CA TYR A 129 3.58 5.92 8.39
C TYR A 129 5.06 6.00 8.04
N VAL A 130 5.65 7.20 8.11
CA VAL A 130 7.07 7.46 7.89
C VAL A 130 7.67 8.05 9.16
N THR A 131 8.72 7.43 9.68
CA THR A 131 9.42 7.88 10.89
C THR A 131 10.92 7.70 10.76
N ASP A 132 11.71 8.53 11.45
CA ASP A 132 13.16 8.39 11.64
C ASP A 132 13.56 7.69 12.94
N ARG A 133 12.57 7.25 13.72
CA ARG A 133 12.74 6.57 15.01
C ARG A 133 12.58 5.06 14.91
N PHE A 134 12.62 4.49 13.71
CA PHE A 134 12.54 3.04 13.56
C PHE A 134 13.79 2.38 14.14
N PRO A 135 13.70 1.44 15.09
CA PRO A 135 14.87 0.84 15.71
C PRO A 135 15.77 0.14 14.68
N ASP A 136 17.07 0.42 14.75
CA ASP A 136 18.08 -0.22 13.91
C ASP A 136 19.26 -0.67 14.80
N PRO A 137 19.68 -1.95 14.74
CA PRO A 137 20.72 -2.47 15.61
C PRO A 137 22.12 -1.93 15.31
N GLU A 138 22.37 -1.41 14.11
CA GLU A 138 23.69 -0.90 13.69
C GLU A 138 23.82 0.60 13.96
N VAL A 139 22.76 1.38 13.73
CA VAL A 139 22.79 2.85 13.81
C VAL A 139 21.89 3.45 14.90
N GLY A 140 21.22 2.60 15.69
CA GLY A 140 20.31 3.00 16.77
C GLY A 140 18.89 3.25 16.25
N THR A 141 18.70 4.26 15.41
CA THR A 141 17.44 4.47 14.69
C THR A 141 17.68 4.81 13.23
N THR A 142 16.73 4.42 12.39
CA THR A 142 16.74 4.66 10.95
C THR A 142 15.39 5.17 10.47
N ARG A 143 15.38 5.72 9.25
CA ARG A 143 14.12 6.07 8.59
C ARG A 143 13.48 4.83 8.00
N ALA A 144 12.20 4.62 8.30
CA ALA A 144 11.40 3.54 7.75
C ALA A 144 10.01 4.03 7.34
N VAL A 145 9.40 3.29 6.41
CA VAL A 145 8.04 3.52 5.94
C VAL A 145 7.21 2.25 6.14
N ALA A 146 6.07 2.38 6.81
CA ALA A 146 5.02 1.37 6.82
C ALA A 146 3.92 1.77 5.82
N VAL A 147 3.42 0.77 5.10
CA VAL A 147 2.28 0.90 4.19
C VAL A 147 1.28 -0.18 4.58
N GLU A 148 0.16 0.24 5.12
CA GLU A 148 -0.68 -0.59 5.97
C GLU A 148 -2.07 -0.72 5.36
N PRO A 149 -2.34 -1.76 4.54
CA PRO A 149 -3.70 -2.01 4.09
C PRO A 149 -4.58 -2.35 5.29
N MET A 150 -5.74 -1.71 5.37
CA MET A 150 -6.72 -1.87 6.45
C MET A 150 -8.13 -2.02 5.88
N THR A 151 -8.98 -2.82 6.53
CA THR A 151 -10.37 -3.02 6.13
C THR A 151 -11.30 -1.93 6.67
N ALA A 152 -10.86 -1.20 7.69
CA ALA A 152 -11.64 -0.17 8.37
C ALA A 152 -10.75 1.04 8.70
N ALA A 153 -11.37 2.19 8.93
CA ALA A 153 -10.64 3.38 9.34
C ALA A 153 -10.05 3.22 10.75
N PRO A 154 -9.02 4.00 11.13
CA PRO A 154 -8.69 4.23 12.53
C PRO A 154 -9.95 4.63 13.31
N ASP A 155 -10.06 4.18 14.55
CA ASP A 155 -11.23 4.43 15.41
C ASP A 155 -12.58 3.85 14.87
N ALA A 156 -12.53 2.79 14.05
CA ALA A 156 -13.72 2.17 13.48
C ALA A 156 -14.75 1.63 14.49
N LEU A 157 -14.34 1.25 15.70
CA LEU A 157 -15.28 0.79 16.74
C LEU A 157 -16.21 1.91 17.22
N ASN A 158 -15.76 3.16 17.18
CA ASN A 158 -16.57 4.32 17.53
C ASN A 158 -17.27 4.92 16.31
N SER A 159 -16.55 5.05 15.18
CA SER A 159 -17.08 5.69 13.97
C SER A 159 -17.93 4.77 13.07
N GLY A 160 -17.78 3.45 13.20
CA GLY A 160 -18.40 2.44 12.33
C GLY A 160 -17.82 2.34 10.91
N ARG A 161 -16.83 3.17 10.55
CA ARG A 161 -16.31 3.28 9.18
C ARG A 161 -15.54 2.04 8.74
N GLY A 162 -16.11 1.29 7.80
CA GLY A 162 -15.54 0.02 7.31
C GLY A 162 -15.58 -1.12 8.33
N LEU A 163 -16.29 -0.93 9.46
CA LEU A 163 -16.41 -1.96 10.49
C LEU A 163 -17.33 -3.09 10.00
N ARG A 164 -16.83 -4.32 10.01
CA ARG A 164 -17.63 -5.51 9.70
C ARG A 164 -18.17 -6.12 10.99
N TRP A 165 -19.39 -6.65 10.95
CA TRP A 165 -19.93 -7.49 12.02
C TRP A 165 -19.98 -8.93 11.54
N LEU A 166 -19.30 -9.84 12.23
CA LEU A 166 -19.32 -11.27 11.93
C LEU A 166 -20.33 -11.97 12.82
N ALA A 167 -21.24 -12.74 12.23
CA ALA A 167 -22.12 -13.62 12.97
C ALA A 167 -21.33 -14.80 13.59
N PRO A 168 -21.87 -15.48 14.62
CA PRO A 168 -21.31 -16.76 15.07
C PRO A 168 -21.14 -17.72 13.89
N ASP A 169 -19.98 -18.40 13.84
CA ASP A 169 -19.58 -19.35 12.80
C ASP A 169 -19.39 -18.76 11.38
N GLU A 170 -19.59 -17.45 11.19
CA GLU A 170 -19.26 -16.78 9.94
C GLU A 170 -17.75 -16.69 9.75
N ARG A 171 -17.29 -17.00 8.53
CA ARG A 171 -15.90 -16.86 8.13
C ARG A 171 -15.74 -15.70 7.15
N TRP A 172 -14.70 -14.91 7.36
CA TRP A 172 -14.27 -13.87 6.44
C TRP A 172 -12.78 -14.05 6.15
N ASP A 173 -12.47 -14.36 4.90
CA ASP A 173 -11.11 -14.55 4.41
C ASP A 173 -10.63 -13.29 3.70
N LEU A 174 -9.37 -12.94 3.95
CA LEU A 174 -8.69 -11.77 3.43
C LEU A 174 -7.33 -12.15 2.87
N ALA A 175 -6.93 -11.50 1.79
CA ALA A 175 -5.65 -11.69 1.13
C ALA A 175 -4.95 -10.35 0.87
N TRP A 176 -3.65 -10.35 1.13
CA TRP A 176 -2.71 -9.29 0.80
C TRP A 176 -1.33 -9.90 0.63
N GLY A 177 -0.40 -9.15 0.05
CA GLY A 177 0.98 -9.61 -0.05
C GLY A 177 1.92 -8.57 -0.60
N VAL A 178 3.18 -8.99 -0.75
CA VAL A 178 4.24 -8.17 -1.33
C VAL A 178 4.87 -8.87 -2.52
N ARG A 179 5.25 -8.11 -3.54
CA ARG A 179 5.97 -8.57 -4.72
C ARG A 179 7.14 -7.64 -5.01
N THR A 180 8.28 -8.21 -5.37
CA THR A 180 9.47 -7.47 -5.81
C THR A 180 9.53 -7.41 -7.34
N VAL A 181 9.88 -6.26 -7.91
CA VAL A 181 10.01 -6.01 -9.36
C VAL A 181 11.38 -5.42 -9.70
N GLY A 182 12.04 -5.94 -10.74
CA GLY A 182 13.32 -5.39 -11.22
C GLY A 182 14.58 -5.92 -10.50
N TRP A 183 14.48 -7.01 -9.74
CA TRP A 183 15.65 -7.69 -9.18
C TRP A 183 16.24 -8.68 -10.20
N PRO A 184 17.57 -8.84 -10.27
CA PRO A 184 18.18 -9.90 -11.06
C PRO A 184 17.64 -11.27 -10.59
N GLY A 185 16.94 -11.98 -11.48
CA GLY A 185 16.29 -13.27 -11.20
C GLY A 185 14.78 -13.19 -10.91
N GLY A 186 14.19 -11.99 -10.86
CA GLY A 186 12.74 -11.78 -10.92
C GLY A 186 12.32 -11.36 -12.33
N GLU A 187 11.22 -11.92 -12.84
CA GLU A 187 10.67 -11.54 -14.15
C GLU A 187 10.34 -10.04 -14.15
N GLY A 188 11.10 -9.26 -14.92
CA GLY A 188 10.95 -7.82 -15.08
C GLY A 188 11.10 -7.45 -16.55
N PRO A 189 10.34 -6.45 -17.05
CA PRO A 189 10.30 -6.11 -18.46
C PRO A 189 11.63 -5.51 -18.92
N THR A 190 12.12 -5.99 -20.05
CA THR A 190 13.26 -5.43 -20.79
C THR A 190 12.85 -4.09 -21.40
N GLY A 191 12.89 -3.02 -20.62
CA GLY A 191 12.66 -1.67 -21.10
C GLY A 191 13.61 -0.71 -20.42
N SER A 192 14.45 -0.04 -21.21
CA SER A 192 15.33 1.02 -20.71
C SER A 192 14.52 2.18 -20.11
N PRO A 193 15.01 2.86 -19.07
CA PRO A 193 14.36 4.06 -18.54
C PRO A 193 14.35 5.18 -19.61
N PRO A 194 13.31 6.03 -19.65
CA PRO A 194 13.33 7.21 -20.51
C PRO A 194 14.45 8.16 -20.09
N SER A 195 15.13 8.67 -21.11
CA SER A 195 16.21 9.67 -21.06
C SER A 195 15.79 11.01 -20.50
#